data_AF-R9IVP4-F1
#
_entry.id   AF-R9IVP4-F1
#
_cell.length_a   1.000
_cell.length_b   1.000
_cell.length_c   1.000
_cell.angle_alpha   90.00
_cell.angle_beta   90.00
_cell.angle_gamma   90.00
#
_symmetry.space_group_name_H-M   'P 1'
#
loop_
_entity.id
_entity.type
_entity.pdbx_description
1 polymer ?
#
loop_
_entity_poly.entity_id
_entity_poly.type
_entity_poly.pdbx_seq_one_letter_code
_entity_poly.pdbx_strand_id
1 'polypeptide(L)' 'MKHREFVYVGQPIPELNEQEYEAFLINIQTAILLSLEKRNLLTASQRKCCLLELEKRRRLSQKEERGNESI' A
#
# COMPACT_ATOMS: atom_id res chain seq x y z
N MET A 1 27.85 -3.79 -23.31
CA MET A 1 26.50 -3.17 -23.20
C MET A 1 26.69 -1.70 -22.86
N LYS A 2 26.18 -0.75 -23.65
CA LYS A 2 26.22 0.69 -23.30
C LYS A 2 25.13 0.97 -22.26
N HIS A 3 25.47 1.69 -21.19
CA HIS A 3 24.50 2.14 -20.18
C HIS A 3 23.44 3.01 -20.85
N ARG A 4 22.16 2.65 -20.71
CA ARG A 4 21.03 3.47 -21.17
C ARG A 4 20.43 4.13 -19.94
N GLU A 5 20.46 5.45 -19.91
CA GLU A 5 19.77 6.24 -18.90
C GLU A 5 18.36 6.56 -19.39
N PHE A 6 17.36 6.30 -18.55
CA PHE A 6 15.98 6.65 -18.82
C PHE A 6 15.64 7.88 -18.01
N VAL A 7 15.40 9.00 -18.71
CA VAL A 7 14.97 10.25 -18.09
C VAL A 7 13.45 10.35 -18.21
N TYR A 8 12.76 10.52 -17.09
CA TYR A 8 11.34 10.79 -17.07
C TYR A 8 11.09 12.23 -17.55
N VAL A 9 10.46 12.39 -18.72
CA VAL A 9 10.14 13.69 -19.36
C VAL A 9 8.68 14.12 -19.14
N GLY A 10 7.97 13.47 -18.21
CA GLY A 10 6.57 13.79 -17.90
C GLY A 10 6.42 14.98 -16.96
N GLN A 11 5.17 15.30 -16.61
CA GLN A 11 4.88 16.27 -15.55
C GLN A 11 5.52 15.83 -14.22
N PRO A 12 5.94 16.78 -13.36
CA PRO A 12 6.55 16.45 -12.07
C PRO A 12 5.72 15.39 -11.35
N ILE A 13 6.42 14.43 -10.74
CA ILE A 13 5.77 13.38 -9.96
C ILE A 13 4.94 14.08 -8.89
N PRO A 14 3.64 13.79 -8.77
CA PRO A 14 2.81 14.38 -7.73
C PRO A 14 3.47 14.12 -6.37
N GLU A 15 3.69 15.19 -5.60
CA GLU A 15 4.11 15.07 -4.22
C GLU A 15 2.94 14.47 -3.44
N LEU A 16 3.04 13.18 -3.11
CA LEU A 16 2.08 12.53 -2.23
C LEU A 16 2.41 12.93 -0.79
N ASN A 17 1.42 13.46 -0.08
CA ASN A 17 1.55 13.57 1.36
C ASN A 17 1.51 12.17 2.00
N GLU A 18 1.91 12.07 3.27
CA GLU A 18 2.01 10.79 3.98
C GLU A 18 0.68 10.04 4.00
N GLN A 19 -0.43 10.75 4.18
CA GLN A 19 -1.77 10.16 4.18
C GLN A 19 -2.17 9.58 2.81
N GLU A 20 -1.85 10.28 1.72
CA GLU A 20 -2.09 9.83 0.36
C GLU A 20 -1.21 8.63 0.00
N TYR A 21 0.04 8.63 0.46
CA TYR A 21 0.95 7.51 0.30
C TYR A 21 0.45 6.25 1.00
N GLU A 22 0.00 6.38 2.25
CA GLU A 22 -0.59 5.27 3.01
C GLU A 22 -1.86 4.73 2.34
N ALA A 23 -2.74 5.62 1.88
CA ALA A 23 -3.94 5.22 1.13
C ALA A 23 -3.58 4.48 -0.17
N PHE A 24 -2.59 4.97 -0.90
CA PHE A 24 -2.08 4.32 -2.11
C PHE A 24 -1.53 2.92 -1.80
N LEU A 25 -0.73 2.77 -0.75
CA LEU A 25 -0.13 1.50 -0.38
C LEU A 25 -1.19 0.45 -0.02
N ILE A 26 -2.22 0.84 0.75
CA ILE A 26 -3.35 -0.04 1.08
C ILE A 26 -4.11 -0.48 -0.17
N ASN A 27 -4.33 0.42 -1.13
CA ASN A 27 -5.00 0.09 -2.38
C ASN A 27 -4.20 -0.92 -3.20
N ILE A 28 -2.87 -0.75 -3.30
CA ILE A 28 -1.98 -1.69 -3.98
C ILE A 28 -2.00 -3.06 -3.30
N GLN A 29 -1.87 -3.11 -1.97
CA GLN A 29 -1.90 -4.36 -1.22
C GLN A 29 -3.24 -5.11 -1.40
N THR A 30 -4.36 -4.38 -1.34
CA THR A 30 -5.70 -4.92 -1.57
C THR A 30 -5.84 -5.48 -2.98
N ALA A 31 -5.38 -4.75 -4.00
CA ALA A 31 -5.41 -5.18 -5.39
C ALA A 31 -4.57 -6.45 -5.62
N ILE A 32 -3.40 -6.57 -4.96
CA ILE A 32 -2.56 -7.77 -5.01
C ILE A 32 -3.33 -8.97 -4.42
N LEU A 33 -3.94 -8.83 -3.24
CA LEU A 33 -4.72 -9.92 -2.62
C LEU A 33 -5.87 -10.40 -3.52
N LEU A 34 -6.60 -9.48 -4.15
CA LEU A 34 -7.65 -9.81 -5.11
C LEU A 34 -7.10 -10.52 -6.35
N SER A 35 -5.95 -10.07 -6.86
CA SER A 35 -5.29 -10.71 -8.00
C SER A 35 -4.79 -12.12 -7.66
N LEU A 36 -4.34 -12.35 -6.43
CA LEU A 36 -3.87 -13.67 -5.98
C LEU A 36 -5.04 -14.66 -5.88
N GLU A 37 -6.19 -14.23 -5.33
CA GLU A 37 -7.41 -15.05 -5.31
C GLU A 37 -7.89 -15.37 -6.75
N LYS A 38 -7.91 -14.37 -7.65
CA LYS A 38 -8.28 -14.59 -9.05
C LYS A 38 -7.38 -15.61 -9.77
N ARG A 39 -6.13 -15.76 -9.33
CA ARG A 39 -5.17 -16.74 -9.84
C ARG A 39 -5.19 -18.07 -9.08
N ASN A 40 -6.14 -18.26 -8.16
CA ASN A 40 -6.24 -19.42 -7.26
C ASN A 40 -4.99 -19.63 -6.39
N LEU A 41 -4.20 -18.58 -6.14
CA LEU A 41 -3.04 -18.60 -5.24
C LEU A 41 -3.43 -18.33 -3.78
N LEU A 42 -4.61 -17.74 -3.57
CA LEU A 42 -5.26 -17.61 -2.28
C LEU A 42 -6.69 -18.13 -2.37
N THR A 43 -7.16 -18.73 -1.29
CA THR A 43 -8.60 -18.98 -1.10
C THR A 43 -9.30 -17.70 -0.62
N ALA A 44 -10.62 -17.65 -0.79
CA ALA A 44 -11.43 -16.54 -0.29
C ALA A 44 -11.28 -16.34 1.23
N SER A 45 -11.08 -17.42 2.00
CA SER A 45 -10.86 -17.35 3.45
C SER A 45 -9.48 -16.77 3.78
N GLN A 46 -8.43 -17.18 3.08
CA GLN A 46 -7.09 -16.63 3.24
C GLN A 46 -7.06 -15.14 2.89
N ARG A 47 -7.66 -14.74 1.76
CA ARG A 47 -7.80 -13.32 1.39
C ARG A 47 -8.50 -12.52 2.48
N LYS A 48 -9.61 -13.03 3.03
CA LYS A 48 -10.36 -12.35 4.11
C LYS A 48 -9.48 -12.14 5.34
N CYS A 49 -8.71 -13.14 5.76
CA CYS A 49 -7.77 -13.02 6.87
C CYS A 49 -6.69 -11.95 6.59
N CYS A 50 -6.13 -11.93 5.38
CA CYS A 50 -5.14 -10.92 4.98
C CYS A 50 -5.72 -9.50 5.05
N LEU A 51 -6.95 -9.28 4.57
CA LEU A 51 -7.60 -7.97 4.63
C LEU A 51 -7.83 -7.50 6.08
N LEU A 52 -8.24 -8.39 6.97
CA LEU A 52 -8.41 -8.06 8.39
C LEU A 52 -7.10 -7.66 9.06
N GLU A 53 -6.00 -8.33 8.71
CA GLU A 53 -4.67 -7.99 9.22
C GLU A 53 -4.17 -6.64 8.68
N LEU A 54 -4.44 -6.33 7.39
CA LEU A 54 -4.14 -5.01 6.82
C LEU A 54 -4.90 -3.89 7.55
N GLU A 55 -6.19 -4.06 7.81
CA GLU A 55 -6.98 -3.09 8.58
C GLU A 55 -6.46 -2.92 10.02
N LYS A 56 -6.04 -4.02 10.65
CA LYS A 56 -5.45 -3.99 11.98
C LYS A 56 -4.17 -3.14 12.00
N ARG A 57 -3.27 -3.35 11.05
CA ARG A 57 -2.01 -2.58 10.93
C ARG A 57 -2.27 -1.10 10.69
N ARG A 58 -3.22 -0.77 9.82
CA ARG A 58 -3.64 0.62 9.58
C ARG A 58 -4.14 1.30 10.86
N ARG A 59 -4.95 0.60 11.67
CA ARG A 59 -5.42 1.13 12.96
C ARG A 59 -4.30 1.33 13.98
N LEU A 60 -3.23 0.53 13.90
CA LEU A 60 -2.08 0.66 14.78
C LEU A 60 -1.21 1.87 14.40
N SER A 61 -0.89 2.07 13.11
CA SER A 61 -0.09 3.25 12.72
C SER A 61 -0.81 4.57 13.04
N GLN A 62 -2.12 4.63 12.81
CA GLN A 62 -2.95 5.78 13.20
C GLN A 62 -3.01 6.02 14.72
N LYS A 63 -2.75 5.00 15.55
CA LYS A 63 -2.67 5.18 17.01
C LYS A 63 -1.30 5.70 17.43
N GLU A 64 -0.24 5.27 16.76
CA GLU A 64 1.12 5.72 17.01
C GLU A 64 1.30 7.20 16.63
N GLU A 65 0.78 7.62 15.48
CA GLU A 65 0.79 9.03 15.04
C GLU A 65 0.11 9.95 16.07
N ARG A 66 -1.09 9.59 16.55
CA ARG A 66 -1.81 10.36 17.58
C ARG A 66 -1.12 10.38 18.94
N GLY A 67 -0.32 9.36 19.26
CA GLY A 67 0.48 9.30 20.49
C GLY A 67 1.70 10.23 20.44
N ASN A 68 2.26 10.43 19.25
CA ASN A 68 3.44 11.27 19.04
C ASN A 68 3.11 12.77 18.95
N GLU A 69 1.89 13.15 18.57
CA GLU A 69 1.42 14.55 18.55
C GLU A 69 1.13 15.13 19.95
N SER A 70 1.18 14.31 21.01
CA SER A 70 0.85 14.70 22.39
C SER A 70 2.07 14.98 23.30
N ILE A 71 3.27 15.16 22.74
CA ILE A 71 4.53 15.46 23.47
C ILE A 71 5.06 16.83 23.08
#